data_AF-A0A8T6VAL7-F1
#
_entry.id   AF-A0A8T6VAL7-F1
#
_cell.length_a   1.000
_cell.length_b   1.000
_cell.length_c   1.000
_cell.angle_alpha   90.00
_cell.angle_beta   90.00
_cell.angle_gamma   90.00
#
_symmetry.space_group_name_H-M   'P 1'
#
loop_
_entity.id
_entity.type
_entity.pdbx_description
1 polymer ?
#
loop_
_entity_poly.entity_id
_entity_poly.type
_entity_poly.pdbx_seq_one_letter_code
_entity_poly.pdbx_strand_id
1 'polypeptide(L)'
;KSSLEASGVIEVTLKNADWPSYRLNRNEGIMEVFIYGWYPDYIDPDNYAFLYYAVWLNHHYIDRGEHYAEMKAAYDAARATTVESERIAKYREIDEYAVTDCPVVPLWQGKAYAVTKPDVQGVYLDITQTWRMWYLYAEVEQ
;
A
#
# COMPACT_ATOMS: atom_id res chain seq x y z
N LYS A 1 -9.52 9.44 14.04
CA LYS A 1 -9.98 9.51 15.46
C LYS A 1 -11.37 10.14 15.54
N SER A 2 -11.51 11.46 15.43
CA SER A 2 -12.80 12.15 15.65
C SER A 2 -13.94 11.58 14.80
N SER A 3 -13.70 11.25 13.52
CA SER A 3 -14.73 10.65 12.66
C SER A 3 -15.19 9.26 13.11
N LEU A 4 -14.31 8.46 13.71
CA LEU A 4 -14.65 7.14 14.25
C LEU A 4 -15.42 7.28 15.56
N GLU A 5 -14.97 8.17 16.45
CA GLU A 5 -15.62 8.41 17.74
C GLU A 5 -17.00 9.07 17.59
N ALA A 6 -17.20 9.88 16.55
CA ALA A 6 -18.50 10.46 16.21
C ALA A 6 -19.60 9.42 15.94
N SER A 7 -19.23 8.16 15.66
CA SER A 7 -20.19 7.06 15.53
C SER A 7 -20.88 6.68 16.85
N GLY A 8 -20.28 7.01 18.00
CA GLY A 8 -20.76 6.61 19.32
C GLY A 8 -20.54 5.13 19.67
N VAL A 9 -19.96 4.32 18.77
CA VAL A 9 -19.73 2.88 18.97
C VAL A 9 -18.25 2.50 18.97
N ILE A 10 -17.34 3.41 18.62
CA ILE A 10 -15.89 3.19 18.60
C ILE A 10 -15.21 4.20 19.51
N GLU A 11 -14.34 3.74 20.41
CA GLU A 11 -13.42 4.58 21.18
C GLU A 11 -11.99 4.43 20.62
N VAL A 12 -11.27 5.54 20.42
CA VAL A 12 -9.94 5.50 19.79
C VAL A 12 -8.86 6.00 20.76
N THR A 13 -7.99 5.09 21.20
CA THR A 13 -6.75 5.45 21.90
C THR A 13 -5.58 5.50 20.92
N LEU A 14 -4.97 6.68 20.73
CA LEU A 14 -3.80 6.83 19.88
C LEU A 14 -2.54 6.36 20.60
N LYS A 15 -1.77 5.48 19.95
CA LYS A 15 -0.45 5.04 20.41
C LYS A 15 0.59 5.37 19.35
N ASN A 16 1.72 5.92 19.78
CA ASN A 16 2.85 6.24 18.91
C ASN A 16 3.98 5.23 19.14
N ALA A 17 4.77 4.96 18.10
CA ALA A 17 6.01 4.18 18.17
C ALA A 17 6.97 4.71 17.10
N ASP A 18 8.28 4.63 17.35
CA ASP A 18 9.27 4.76 16.29
C ASP A 18 9.14 3.61 15.28
N TRP A 19 9.69 3.77 14.08
CA TRP A 19 9.49 2.82 13.00
C TRP A 19 9.94 1.38 13.32
N PRO A 20 11.13 1.14 13.93
CA PRO A 20 11.50 -0.19 14.42
C PRO A 20 10.46 -0.82 15.35
N SER A 21 10.03 -0.12 16.40
CA SER A 21 9.02 -0.63 17.33
C SER A 21 7.65 -0.79 16.66
N TYR A 22 7.27 0.12 15.75
CA TYR A 22 6.03 0.04 14.98
C TYR A 22 5.95 -1.24 14.15
N ARG A 23 7.03 -1.57 13.44
CA ARG A 23 7.13 -2.80 12.66
C ARG A 23 7.10 -4.04 13.54
N LEU A 24 7.78 -4.02 14.69
CA LEU A 24 7.76 -5.13 15.65
C LEU A 24 6.32 -5.37 16.14
N ASN A 25 5.66 -4.33 16.64
CA ASN A 25 4.28 -4.41 17.14
C ASN A 25 3.31 -4.93 16.07
N ARG A 26 3.45 -4.47 14.82
CA ARG A 26 2.66 -5.01 13.69
C ARG A 26 2.97 -6.48 13.45
N ASN A 27 4.25 -6.87 13.38
CA ASN A 27 4.66 -8.26 13.15
C ASN A 27 4.18 -9.21 14.27
N GLU A 28 4.10 -8.72 15.51
CA GLU A 28 3.57 -9.46 16.66
C GLU A 28 2.03 -9.54 16.65
N GLY A 29 1.34 -8.81 15.76
CA GLY A 29 -0.11 -8.82 15.64
C GLY A 29 -0.84 -8.14 16.81
N ILE A 30 -0.13 -7.29 17.58
CA ILE A 30 -0.70 -6.63 18.77
C ILE A 30 -1.36 -5.28 18.47
N MET A 31 -1.44 -4.90 17.19
CA MET A 31 -2.04 -3.64 16.74
C MET A 31 -3.43 -3.92 16.16
N GLU A 32 -4.48 -3.51 16.89
CA GLU A 32 -5.88 -3.68 16.46
C GLU A 32 -6.18 -2.91 15.17
N VAL A 33 -5.69 -1.67 15.07
CA VAL A 33 -5.78 -0.81 13.90
C VAL A 33 -4.47 -0.06 13.75
N PHE A 34 -3.94 0.00 12.53
CA PHE A 34 -2.70 0.70 12.23
C PHE A 34 -2.78 1.38 10.86
N ILE A 35 -2.03 2.47 10.69
CA ILE A 35 -1.92 3.16 9.41
C ILE A 35 -0.66 2.64 8.72
N TYR A 36 -0.79 2.24 7.47
CA TYR A 36 0.35 1.76 6.68
C TYR A 36 0.35 2.39 5.30
N GLY A 37 1.50 2.33 4.64
CA GLY A 37 1.68 2.85 3.29
C GLY A 37 2.40 1.84 2.42
N TRP A 38 2.11 1.90 1.13
CA TRP A 38 2.77 1.09 0.11
C TRP A 38 3.01 1.95 -1.12
N TYR A 39 4.23 1.89 -1.64
CA TYR A 39 4.60 2.38 -2.96
C TYR A 39 5.01 1.17 -3.81
N PRO A 40 4.88 1.24 -5.14
CA PRO A 40 5.06 0.06 -5.96
C PRO A 40 6.55 -0.29 -6.08
N ASP A 41 6.90 -1.56 -5.84
CA ASP A 41 8.25 -2.05 -6.12
C ASP A 41 8.46 -2.23 -7.64
N TYR A 42 7.37 -2.50 -8.36
CA TYR A 42 7.27 -2.52 -9.81
C TYR A 42 5.88 -2.04 -10.27
N ILE A 43 5.79 -1.52 -11.48
CA ILE A 43 4.55 -0.93 -12.03
C ILE A 43 3.65 -2.01 -12.60
N ASP A 44 3.02 -2.76 -11.70
CA ASP A 44 2.01 -3.77 -12.05
C ASP A 44 0.93 -3.81 -10.95
N PRO A 45 -0.36 -3.98 -11.29
CA PRO A 45 -1.44 -4.10 -10.29
C PRO A 45 -1.22 -5.25 -9.29
N ASP A 46 -0.51 -6.31 -9.66
CA ASP A 46 -0.09 -7.41 -8.77
C ASP A 46 0.60 -6.88 -7.51
N ASN A 47 1.43 -5.83 -7.65
CA ASN A 47 2.21 -5.28 -6.54
C ASN A 47 1.34 -4.70 -5.43
N TYR A 48 0.15 -4.19 -5.78
CA TYR A 48 -0.81 -3.67 -4.82
C TYR A 48 -1.76 -4.77 -4.33
N ALA A 49 -2.27 -5.61 -5.25
CA ALA A 49 -3.17 -6.70 -4.91
C ALA A 49 -2.51 -7.74 -3.99
N PHE A 50 -1.20 -7.92 -4.06
CA PHE A 50 -0.45 -8.82 -3.17
C PHE A 50 -0.67 -8.51 -1.68
N LEU A 51 -0.93 -7.25 -1.32
CA LEU A 51 -1.06 -6.82 0.08
C LEU A 51 -2.21 -7.52 0.82
N TYR A 52 -3.27 -7.92 0.11
CA TYR A 52 -4.39 -8.66 0.71
C TYR A 52 -3.99 -10.07 1.20
N TYR A 53 -2.86 -10.59 0.72
CA TYR A 53 -2.33 -11.93 1.05
C TYR A 53 -1.02 -11.85 1.84
N ALA A 54 -0.57 -10.64 2.17
CA ALA A 54 0.68 -10.41 2.87
C ALA A 54 0.52 -10.77 4.36
N VAL A 55 0.73 -12.04 4.71
CA VAL A 55 0.57 -12.55 6.10
C VAL A 55 1.35 -11.70 7.12
N TRP A 56 2.53 -11.19 6.76
CA TRP A 56 3.35 -10.34 7.62
C TRP A 56 2.70 -8.98 7.97
N LEU A 57 1.67 -8.56 7.25
CA LEU A 57 0.92 -7.34 7.52
C LEU A 57 -0.03 -7.52 8.73
N ASN A 58 -0.36 -8.77 9.11
CA ASN A 58 -1.24 -9.09 10.24
C ASN A 58 -2.58 -8.34 10.23
N HIS A 59 -3.17 -8.19 9.04
CA HIS A 59 -4.53 -7.67 8.89
C HIS A 59 -5.60 -8.79 8.93
N HIS A 60 -5.19 -10.04 9.16
CA HIS A 60 -6.03 -11.22 9.41
C HIS A 60 -7.10 -11.54 8.35
N TYR A 61 -6.99 -10.99 7.14
CA TYR A 61 -7.98 -11.24 6.09
C TYR A 61 -8.04 -12.70 5.65
N ILE A 62 -6.89 -13.40 5.66
CA ILE A 62 -6.83 -14.85 5.39
C ILE A 62 -7.73 -15.67 6.32
N ASP A 63 -7.90 -15.25 7.57
CA ASP A 63 -8.65 -15.97 8.59
C ASP A 63 -10.09 -15.48 8.72
N ARG A 64 -10.38 -14.25 8.26
CA ARG A 64 -11.62 -13.52 8.58
C ARG A 64 -12.40 -13.04 7.36
N GLY A 65 -11.80 -13.06 6.18
CA GLY A 65 -12.41 -12.58 4.94
C GLY A 65 -13.48 -13.53 4.44
N GLU A 66 -14.70 -13.02 4.24
CA GLU A 66 -15.82 -13.80 3.70
C GLU A 66 -15.51 -14.31 2.30
N HIS A 67 -14.90 -13.46 1.46
CA HIS A 67 -14.56 -13.76 0.07
C HIS A 67 -13.05 -13.98 -0.15
N TYR A 68 -12.30 -14.31 0.91
CA TYR A 68 -10.84 -14.46 0.80
C TYR A 68 -10.45 -15.52 -0.25
N ALA A 69 -11.14 -16.65 -0.29
CA ALA A 69 -10.82 -17.74 -1.20
C ALA A 69 -11.07 -17.37 -2.67
N GLU A 70 -12.19 -16.70 -2.93
CA GLU A 70 -12.59 -16.19 -4.24
C GLU A 70 -11.64 -15.10 -4.72
N MET A 71 -11.33 -14.13 -3.85
CA MET A 71 -10.38 -13.07 -4.14
C MET A 71 -8.99 -13.64 -4.43
N LYS A 72 -8.54 -14.65 -3.67
CA LYS A 72 -7.27 -15.35 -3.91
C LYS A 72 -7.26 -16.10 -5.25
N ALA A 73 -8.36 -16.75 -5.62
CA ALA A 73 -8.49 -17.44 -6.90
C ALA A 73 -8.44 -16.46 -8.09
N ALA A 74 -9.11 -15.29 -7.97
CA ALA A 74 -9.05 -14.24 -8.98
C ALA A 74 -7.62 -13.68 -9.13
N TYR A 75 -6.91 -13.47 -8.02
CA TYR A 75 -5.51 -13.05 -8.01
C TYR A 75 -4.57 -14.06 -8.66
N ASP A 76 -4.70 -15.34 -8.34
CA ASP A 76 -3.88 -16.40 -8.97
C ASP A 76 -4.15 -16.48 -10.48
N ALA A 77 -5.41 -16.35 -10.90
CA ALA A 77 -5.76 -16.30 -12.31
C ALA A 77 -5.18 -15.06 -13.02
N ALA A 78 -5.19 -13.89 -12.38
CA ALA A 78 -4.59 -12.66 -12.92
C ALA A 78 -3.07 -12.79 -13.15
N ARG A 79 -2.38 -13.57 -12.31
CA ARG A 79 -0.94 -13.86 -12.44
C ARG A 79 -0.63 -14.96 -13.46
N ALA A 80 -1.59 -15.84 -13.74
CA ALA A 80 -1.41 -16.96 -14.65
C ALA A 80 -1.60 -16.58 -16.14
N THR A 81 -2.15 -15.40 -16.44
CA THR A 81 -2.39 -14.91 -17.80
C THR A 81 -1.53 -13.68 -18.12
N THR A 82 -1.11 -13.57 -19.38
CA THR A 82 -0.45 -12.38 -19.93
C THR A 82 -1.39 -11.55 -20.81
N VAL A 83 -2.65 -11.99 -21.00
CA VAL A 83 -3.64 -11.27 -21.80
C VAL A 83 -4.19 -10.10 -20.99
N GLU A 84 -3.88 -8.88 -21.43
CA GLU A 84 -4.19 -7.64 -20.68
C GLU A 84 -5.66 -7.51 -20.29
N SER A 85 -6.60 -7.80 -21.20
CA SER A 85 -8.03 -7.72 -20.93
C SER A 85 -8.49 -8.71 -19.86
N GLU A 86 -7.90 -9.90 -19.81
CA GLU A 86 -8.19 -10.90 -18.79
C GLU A 86 -7.65 -10.46 -17.43
N ARG A 87 -6.42 -9.92 -17.41
CA ARG A 87 -5.83 -9.36 -16.19
C ARG A 87 -6.69 -8.23 -15.63
N ILE A 88 -7.11 -7.27 -16.47
CA ILE A 88 -7.98 -6.17 -16.07
C ILE A 88 -9.31 -6.68 -15.50
N ALA A 89 -9.93 -7.68 -16.14
CA ALA A 89 -11.17 -8.26 -15.64
C ALA A 89 -10.97 -8.90 -14.25
N LYS A 90 -9.85 -9.60 -14.03
CA LYS A 90 -9.54 -10.23 -12.75
C LYS A 90 -9.19 -9.23 -11.65
N TYR A 91 -8.47 -8.15 -11.95
CA TYR A 91 -8.22 -7.10 -10.95
C TYR A 91 -9.48 -6.33 -10.57
N ARG A 92 -10.45 -6.17 -11.48
CA ARG A 92 -11.77 -5.62 -11.13
C ARG A 92 -12.53 -6.54 -10.16
N GLU A 93 -12.51 -7.84 -10.41
CA GLU A 93 -13.12 -8.84 -9.50
C GLU A 93 -12.47 -8.78 -8.10
N ILE A 94 -11.14 -8.64 -8.04
CA ILE A 94 -10.40 -8.44 -6.78
C ILE A 94 -10.85 -7.16 -6.07
N ASP A 95 -10.98 -6.03 -6.78
CA ASP A 95 -11.44 -4.77 -6.20
C ASP A 95 -12.89 -4.86 -5.68
N GLU A 96 -13.77 -5.62 -6.34
CA GLU A 96 -15.14 -5.86 -5.87
C GLU A 96 -15.16 -6.58 -4.52
N TYR A 97 -14.34 -7.64 -4.36
CA TYR A 97 -14.19 -8.32 -3.07
C TYR A 97 -13.53 -7.40 -2.02
N ALA A 98 -12.53 -6.62 -2.38
CA ALA A 98 -11.87 -5.69 -1.47
C ALA A 98 -12.82 -4.62 -0.94
N VAL A 99 -13.72 -4.10 -1.78
CA VAL A 99 -14.74 -3.13 -1.35
C VAL A 99 -15.77 -3.79 -0.42
N THR A 100 -16.17 -5.03 -0.71
CA THR A 100 -17.18 -5.76 0.06
C THR A 100 -16.64 -6.15 1.44
N ASP A 101 -15.46 -6.76 1.49
CA ASP A 101 -14.90 -7.29 2.74
C ASP A 101 -14.10 -6.24 3.52
N CYS A 102 -13.69 -5.16 2.86
CA CYS A 102 -12.93 -4.06 3.46
C CYS A 102 -11.69 -4.51 4.27
N PRO A 103 -10.80 -5.37 3.72
CA PRO A 103 -9.62 -5.85 4.44
C PRO A 103 -8.61 -4.73 4.75
N VAL A 104 -8.63 -3.66 3.94
CA VAL A 104 -7.88 -2.42 4.14
C VAL A 104 -8.77 -1.26 3.71
N VAL A 105 -8.58 -0.08 4.33
CA VAL A 105 -9.29 1.14 3.95
C VAL A 105 -8.33 2.08 3.22
N PRO A 106 -8.49 2.29 1.90
CA PRO A 106 -7.70 3.29 1.17
C PRO A 106 -8.04 4.70 1.66
N LEU A 107 -7.04 5.46 2.12
CA LEU A 107 -7.26 6.80 2.69
C LEU A 107 -6.81 7.93 1.75
N TRP A 108 -5.60 7.84 1.18
CA TRP A 108 -5.09 8.84 0.24
C TRP A 108 -4.03 8.24 -0.70
N GLN A 109 -3.84 8.88 -1.85
CA GLN A 109 -2.71 8.64 -2.75
C GLN A 109 -1.82 9.88 -2.77
N GLY A 110 -0.57 9.73 -2.34
CA GLY A 110 0.41 10.82 -2.32
C GLY A 110 0.97 11.17 -3.70
N LYS A 111 1.62 12.33 -3.79
CA LYS A 111 2.50 12.70 -4.90
C LYS A 111 3.93 12.79 -4.37
N ALA A 112 4.91 12.45 -5.21
CA ALA A 112 6.30 12.65 -4.88
C ALA A 112 6.66 14.14 -4.98
N TYR A 113 7.42 14.64 -4.00
CA TYR A 113 7.98 15.98 -3.97
C TYR A 113 9.45 15.89 -3.63
N ALA A 114 10.26 16.77 -4.20
CA ALA A 114 11.67 16.92 -3.87
C ALA A 114 11.96 18.41 -3.67
N VAL A 115 12.77 18.70 -2.65
CA VAL A 115 13.25 20.06 -2.36
C VAL A 115 14.77 20.02 -2.47
N THR A 116 15.31 20.89 -3.30
CA THR A 116 16.75 20.98 -3.54
C THR A 116 17.26 22.40 -3.37
N LYS A 117 18.58 22.54 -3.28
CA LYS A 117 19.22 23.84 -3.52
C LYS A 117 19.09 24.20 -5.01
N PRO A 118 19.13 25.49 -5.38
CA PRO A 118 19.01 25.92 -6.78
C PRO A 118 20.08 25.34 -7.72
N ASP A 119 21.27 25.02 -7.21
CA ASP A 119 22.41 24.47 -7.94
C ASP A 119 22.37 22.95 -8.11
N VAL A 120 21.40 22.26 -7.49
CA VAL A 120 21.25 20.80 -7.60
C VAL A 120 20.26 20.47 -8.71
N GLN A 121 20.75 19.78 -9.73
CA GLN A 121 20.02 19.39 -10.93
C GLN A 121 19.85 17.86 -11.03
N GLY A 122 19.07 17.42 -12.01
CA GLY A 122 18.88 15.99 -12.31
C GLY A 122 17.90 15.26 -11.38
N VAL A 123 17.10 15.99 -10.61
CA VAL A 123 15.98 15.41 -9.87
C VAL A 123 14.94 14.86 -10.86
N TYR A 124 14.71 13.56 -10.79
CA TYR A 124 13.72 12.89 -11.64
C TYR A 124 12.77 12.08 -10.77
N LEU A 125 11.52 12.54 -10.68
CA LEU A 125 10.43 11.90 -9.95
C LEU A 125 9.44 11.32 -10.96
N ASP A 126 9.09 10.05 -10.82
CA ASP A 126 8.09 9.40 -11.65
C ASP A 126 7.25 8.39 -10.86
N ILE A 127 6.39 7.67 -11.56
CA ILE A 127 5.43 6.73 -11.00
C ILE A 127 6.08 5.56 -10.25
N THR A 128 7.37 5.26 -10.49
CA THR A 128 8.06 4.17 -9.79
C THR A 128 8.48 4.56 -8.37
N GLN A 129 8.38 5.86 -8.03
CA GLN A 129 8.85 6.42 -6.76
C GLN A 129 10.31 6.06 -6.42
N THR A 130 11.08 5.61 -7.43
CA THR A 130 12.48 5.23 -7.25
C THR A 130 13.35 6.47 -7.22
N TRP A 131 14.17 6.58 -6.17
CA TRP A 131 15.12 7.69 -6.05
C TRP A 131 16.35 7.46 -6.94
N ARG A 132 16.37 8.13 -8.10
CA ARG A 132 17.43 7.97 -9.11
C ARG A 132 18.64 8.85 -8.82
N MET A 133 19.39 8.46 -7.78
CA MET A 133 20.57 9.22 -7.32
C MET A 133 21.63 9.44 -8.40
N TRP A 134 21.74 8.51 -9.36
CA TRP A 134 22.72 8.60 -10.46
C TRP A 134 22.43 9.70 -11.48
N TYR A 135 21.25 10.33 -11.44
CA TYR A 135 20.98 11.54 -12.22
C TYR A 135 21.36 12.83 -11.50
N LEU A 136 21.59 12.79 -10.19
CA LEU A 136 21.84 14.00 -9.40
C LEU A 136 23.24 14.55 -9.65
N TYR A 137 23.33 15.84 -9.92
CA TYR A 137 24.59 16.58 -9.98
C TYR A 137 24.41 18.00 -9.44
N ALA A 138 25.50 18.59 -8.98
CA ALA A 138 25.55 20.01 -8.66
C ALA A 138 26.20 20.76 -9.83
N GLU A 139 25.57 21.82 -10.30
CA GLU A 139 26.22 22.78 -11.19
C GLU A 139 27.26 23.54 -10.39
N VAL A 140 28.51 23.54 -10.88
CA VAL A 140 29.56 24.39 -10.33
C VAL A 140 29.63 25.62 -11.22
N GLU A 141 29.40 26.81 -10.65
CA GLU A 141 29.69 28.07 -11.35
C GLU A 141 31.15 28.05 -11.80
N GLN A 142 31.39 28.20 -13.11
CA GLN A 142 32.71 28.41 -13.69
C GLN A 142 33.16 29.86 -13.50
#